data_AF-X6NSS2-F1
#
_entry.id   AF-X6NSS2-F1
#
_cell.length_a   1.000
_cell.length_b   1.000
_cell.length_c   1.000
_cell.angle_alpha   90.00
_cell.angle_beta   90.00
_cell.angle_gamma   90.00
#
_symmetry.space_group_name_H-M   'P 1'
#
loop_
_entity.id
_entity.type
_entity.pdbx_description
1 polymer ?
#
loop_
_entity_poly.entity_id
_entity_poly.type
_entity_poly.pdbx_seq_one_letter_code
_entity_poly.pdbx_strand_id
1 'polypeptide(L)'
;MQLDEMTGGIIQQRKQLQSSGPLEGKKGQYEKLLHVLQKEPKYLACLAHHVETKDVSDFVKTVVFDMYGDQYDNREERLLLILFQTVLQKSFDEADDIGSFMRANTAITQMLSAYARRGQGLGVLRDILEKPIREMVQQNSLNLEINPVEQKKKIKHDYDQWTEQSKTEKTIK
;
A
#
# COMPACT_ATOMS: atom_id res chain seq x y z
N MET A 1 -40.88 -12.08 -41.90
CA MET A 1 -40.97 -13.33 -41.10
C MET A 1 -39.59 -14.03 -41.01
N GLN A 2 -38.49 -13.28 -40.88
CA GLN A 2 -37.11 -13.82 -40.85
C GLN A 2 -36.20 -13.10 -39.82
N LEU A 3 -36.74 -12.16 -39.04
CA LEU A 3 -35.98 -11.40 -38.03
C LEU A 3 -36.09 -11.98 -36.61
N ASP A 4 -37.15 -12.75 -36.32
CA ASP A 4 -37.34 -13.37 -34.99
C ASP A 4 -36.54 -14.68 -34.78
N GLU A 5 -36.09 -15.35 -35.85
CA GLU A 5 -35.24 -16.54 -35.72
C GLU A 5 -33.76 -16.21 -35.47
N MET A 6 -33.28 -15.06 -35.97
CA MET A 6 -31.89 -14.62 -35.78
C MET A 6 -31.63 -14.08 -34.36
N THR A 7 -32.64 -13.50 -33.70
CA THR A 7 -32.53 -13.02 -32.31
C THR A 7 -32.64 -14.17 -31.31
N GLY A 8 -33.45 -15.19 -31.61
CA GLY A 8 -33.53 -16.43 -30.82
C GLY A 8 -32.20 -17.17 -30.74
N GLY A 9 -31.46 -17.26 -31.86
CA GLY A 9 -30.14 -17.89 -31.91
C GLY A 9 -29.09 -17.17 -31.04
N ILE A 10 -29.05 -15.84 -31.08
CA ILE A 10 -28.07 -15.01 -30.33
C ILE A 10 -28.33 -15.09 -28.81
N ILE A 11 -29.58 -15.20 -28.38
CA ILE A 11 -29.94 -15.33 -26.97
C ILE A 11 -29.70 -16.76 -26.47
N GLN A 12 -29.91 -17.78 -27.30
CA GLN A 12 -29.61 -19.18 -26.96
C GLN A 12 -28.11 -19.45 -26.85
N GLN A 13 -27.29 -18.78 -27.67
CA GLN A 13 -25.83 -18.93 -27.67
C GLN A 13 -25.17 -18.30 -26.44
N ARG A 14 -25.79 -17.26 -25.85
CA ARG A 14 -25.31 -16.65 -24.59
C ARG A 14 -25.53 -17.52 -23.36
N LYS A 15 -26.47 -18.49 -23.42
CA LYS A 15 -26.72 -19.47 -22.35
C LYS A 15 -25.82 -20.72 -22.44
N GLN A 16 -25.02 -20.82 -23.51
CA GLN A 16 -24.09 -21.93 -23.78
C GLN A 16 -22.61 -21.55 -23.67
N LEU A 17 -22.28 -20.38 -23.12
CA LEU A 17 -21.00 -20.21 -22.43
C LEU A 17 -21.12 -20.91 -21.07
N GLN A 18 -21.23 -22.24 -21.10
CA GLN A 18 -20.96 -23.07 -19.94
C GLN A 18 -19.57 -22.67 -19.48
N SER A 19 -19.52 -22.04 -18.31
CA SER A 19 -18.30 -21.72 -17.63
C SER A 19 -17.65 -23.03 -17.18
N SER A 20 -16.99 -23.72 -18.12
CA SER A 20 -15.99 -24.76 -17.87
C SER A 20 -14.74 -24.12 -17.24
N GLY A 21 -14.96 -23.39 -16.16
CA GLY A 21 -13.93 -22.87 -15.29
C GLY A 21 -13.65 -23.89 -14.19
N PRO A 22 -12.48 -23.82 -13.55
CA PRO A 22 -12.08 -24.73 -12.46
C PRO A 22 -13.03 -24.76 -11.24
N LEU A 23 -14.06 -23.90 -11.22
CA LEU A 23 -15.05 -23.77 -10.15
C LEU A 23 -16.45 -24.32 -10.51
N GLU A 24 -16.61 -24.95 -11.68
CA GLU A 24 -17.89 -25.50 -12.10
C GLU A 24 -18.41 -26.55 -11.09
N GLY A 25 -19.68 -26.42 -10.70
CA GLY A 25 -20.29 -27.24 -9.64
C GLY A 25 -19.91 -26.92 -8.19
N LYS A 26 -18.83 -26.15 -7.95
CA LYS A 26 -18.34 -25.81 -6.59
C LYS A 26 -18.51 -24.35 -6.19
N LYS A 27 -18.89 -23.46 -7.12
CA LYS A 27 -19.06 -22.02 -6.88
C LYS A 27 -19.85 -21.69 -5.60
N GLY A 28 -21.01 -22.32 -5.41
CA GLY A 28 -21.86 -22.05 -4.23
C GLY A 28 -21.24 -22.49 -2.89
N GLN A 29 -20.31 -23.45 -2.90
CA GLN A 29 -19.57 -23.86 -1.70
C GLN A 29 -18.48 -22.83 -1.36
N TYR A 30 -17.74 -22.37 -2.37
CA TYR A 30 -16.74 -21.32 -2.21
C TYR A 30 -17.34 -19.99 -1.78
N GLU A 31 -18.51 -19.63 -2.30
CA GLU A 31 -19.23 -18.43 -1.88
C GLU A 31 -19.58 -18.48 -0.38
N LYS A 32 -20.12 -19.62 0.09
CA LYS A 32 -20.40 -19.82 1.51
C LYS A 32 -19.12 -19.76 2.37
N LEU A 33 -18.03 -20.37 1.89
CA LEU A 33 -16.75 -20.33 2.58
C LEU A 33 -16.22 -18.90 2.71
N LEU A 34 -16.15 -18.15 1.60
CA LEU A 34 -15.70 -16.76 1.61
C LEU A 34 -16.61 -15.88 2.47
N HIS A 35 -17.92 -16.11 2.45
CA HIS A 35 -18.86 -15.39 3.31
C HIS A 35 -18.55 -15.60 4.80
N VAL A 36 -18.25 -16.83 5.21
CA VAL A 36 -17.85 -17.14 6.60
C VAL A 36 -16.51 -16.50 6.92
N LEU A 37 -15.52 -16.59 6.02
CA LEU A 37 -14.21 -15.97 6.21
C LEU A 37 -14.31 -14.43 6.37
N GLN A 38 -15.15 -13.77 5.56
CA GLN A 38 -15.38 -12.32 5.68
C GLN A 38 -16.06 -11.95 7.01
N LYS A 39 -17.06 -12.74 7.45
CA LYS A 39 -17.83 -12.46 8.67
C LYS A 39 -17.10 -12.80 9.96
N GLU A 40 -16.19 -13.77 9.93
CA GLU A 40 -15.43 -14.23 11.10
C GLU A 40 -13.92 -13.99 10.88
N PRO A 41 -13.43 -12.76 11.14
CA PRO A 41 -12.05 -12.35 10.85
C PRO A 41 -10.98 -13.20 11.57
N LYS A 42 -11.35 -13.90 12.65
CA LYS A 42 -10.46 -14.84 13.36
C LYS A 42 -9.84 -15.91 12.45
N TYR A 43 -10.55 -16.35 11.40
CA TYR A 43 -10.00 -17.36 10.48
C TYR A 43 -8.90 -16.76 9.60
N LEU A 44 -9.12 -15.56 9.07
CA LEU A 44 -8.11 -14.81 8.33
C LEU A 44 -6.93 -14.44 9.25
N ALA A 45 -7.18 -14.16 10.53
CA ALA A 45 -6.13 -13.88 11.51
C ALA A 45 -5.23 -15.10 11.73
N CYS A 46 -5.82 -16.29 11.83
CA CYS A 46 -5.07 -17.53 11.92
C CYS A 46 -4.24 -17.78 10.65
N LEU A 47 -4.84 -17.59 9.48
CA LEU A 47 -4.14 -17.72 8.19
C LEU A 47 -2.95 -16.76 8.10
N ALA A 48 -3.11 -15.50 8.51
CA ALA A 48 -2.05 -14.49 8.44
C ALA A 48 -0.73 -14.90 9.13
N HIS A 49 -0.78 -15.77 10.15
CA HIS A 49 0.40 -16.30 10.83
C HIS A 49 1.06 -17.50 10.13
N HIS A 50 0.35 -18.16 9.22
CA HIS A 50 0.78 -19.37 8.53
C HIS A 50 1.10 -19.14 7.04
N VAL A 51 0.85 -17.94 6.51
CA VAL A 51 1.17 -17.62 5.12
C VAL A 51 2.69 -17.59 4.93
N GLU A 52 3.16 -18.33 3.92
CA GLU A 52 4.56 -18.32 3.53
C GLU A 52 4.99 -16.95 2.99
N THR A 53 6.24 -16.55 3.22
CA THR A 53 6.77 -15.23 2.83
C THR A 53 6.52 -14.87 1.36
N LYS A 54 6.54 -15.86 0.45
CA LYS A 54 6.32 -15.67 -0.99
C LYS A 54 4.87 -15.25 -1.32
N ASP A 55 3.91 -15.64 -0.50
CA ASP A 55 2.47 -15.46 -0.73
C ASP A 55 1.88 -14.30 0.11
N VAL A 56 2.66 -13.71 1.02
CA VAL A 56 2.20 -12.63 1.93
C VAL A 56 1.59 -11.46 1.17
N SER A 57 2.22 -11.01 0.08
CA SER A 57 1.73 -9.89 -0.71
C SER A 57 0.34 -10.17 -1.29
N ASP A 58 0.12 -11.38 -1.82
CA ASP A 58 -1.15 -11.71 -2.46
C ASP A 58 -2.23 -11.97 -1.42
N PHE A 59 -1.89 -12.59 -0.29
CA PHE A 59 -2.77 -12.66 0.88
C PHE A 59 -3.21 -11.27 1.35
N VAL A 60 -2.27 -10.33 1.51
CA VAL A 60 -2.55 -8.95 1.91
C VAL A 60 -3.49 -8.28 0.91
N LYS A 61 -3.24 -8.44 -0.40
CA LYS A 61 -4.13 -7.87 -1.42
C LYS A 61 -5.53 -8.45 -1.34
N THR A 62 -5.66 -9.77 -1.24
CA THR A 62 -6.97 -10.41 -1.15
C THR A 62 -7.72 -9.98 0.10
N VAL A 63 -7.06 -9.94 1.25
CA VAL A 63 -7.73 -9.53 2.50
C VAL A 63 -8.09 -8.05 2.48
N VAL A 64 -7.12 -7.18 2.18
CA VAL A 64 -7.29 -5.72 2.32
C VAL A 64 -8.05 -5.13 1.14
N PHE A 65 -7.81 -5.55 -0.10
CA PHE A 65 -8.44 -4.92 -1.26
C PHE A 65 -9.64 -5.69 -1.81
N ASP A 66 -9.67 -7.03 -1.71
CA ASP A 66 -10.77 -7.82 -2.27
C ASP A 66 -11.84 -8.17 -1.23
N MET A 67 -11.46 -8.57 -0.02
CA MET A 67 -12.42 -9.02 1.02
C MET A 67 -12.98 -7.89 1.86
N TYR A 68 -12.18 -6.87 2.16
CA TYR A 68 -12.54 -5.68 2.94
C TYR A 68 -12.24 -4.39 2.17
N GLY A 69 -12.46 -4.42 0.86
CA GLY A 69 -12.06 -3.36 -0.07
C GLY A 69 -12.92 -2.09 0.01
N ASP A 70 -14.17 -2.21 0.47
CA ASP A 70 -15.05 -1.04 0.59
C ASP A 70 -14.74 -0.26 1.88
N GLN A 71 -13.78 0.65 1.77
CA GLN A 71 -13.38 1.54 2.86
C GLN A 71 -14.51 2.47 3.36
N TYR A 72 -15.62 2.60 2.61
CA TYR A 72 -16.76 3.42 3.02
C TYR A 72 -17.86 2.60 3.71
N ASP A 73 -17.80 1.27 3.63
CA ASP A 73 -18.65 0.40 4.45
C ASP A 73 -18.05 0.27 5.87
N ASN A 74 -18.72 0.92 6.82
CA ASN A 74 -18.39 0.86 8.25
C ASN A 74 -18.29 -0.57 8.80
N ARG A 75 -19.01 -1.52 8.20
CA ARG A 75 -18.96 -2.93 8.59
C ARG A 75 -17.66 -3.57 8.13
N GLU A 76 -17.28 -3.42 6.87
CA GLU A 76 -16.03 -3.97 6.32
C GLU A 76 -14.83 -3.36 7.04
N GLU A 77 -14.83 -2.04 7.22
CA GLU A 77 -13.77 -1.33 7.92
C GLU A 77 -13.61 -1.82 9.37
N ARG A 78 -14.72 -1.99 10.09
CA ARG A 78 -14.71 -2.54 11.45
C ARG A 78 -14.15 -3.96 11.47
N LEU A 79 -14.54 -4.82 10.53
CA LEU A 79 -14.07 -6.20 10.47
C LEU A 79 -12.57 -6.28 10.16
N LEU A 80 -12.08 -5.41 9.27
CA LEU A 80 -10.65 -5.28 8.97
C LEU A 80 -9.86 -4.82 10.19
N LEU A 81 -10.36 -3.83 10.94
CA LEU A 81 -9.71 -3.37 12.17
C LEU A 81 -9.71 -4.44 13.26
N ILE A 82 -10.80 -5.21 13.41
CA ILE A 82 -10.85 -6.37 14.31
C ILE A 82 -9.85 -7.44 13.89
N LEU A 83 -9.70 -7.70 12.58
CA LEU A 83 -8.68 -8.60 12.06
C LEU A 83 -7.29 -8.12 12.46
N PHE A 84 -6.95 -6.85 12.25
CA PHE A 84 -5.66 -6.30 12.66
C PHE A 84 -5.43 -6.44 14.16
N GLN A 85 -6.42 -6.09 14.98
CA GLN A 85 -6.33 -6.26 16.43
C GLN A 85 -6.05 -7.71 16.80
N THR A 86 -6.77 -8.66 16.21
CA THR A 86 -6.62 -10.10 16.51
C THR A 86 -5.23 -10.61 16.11
N VAL A 87 -4.74 -10.19 14.94
CA VAL A 87 -3.41 -10.59 14.47
C VAL A 87 -2.32 -9.98 15.34
N LEU A 88 -2.43 -8.68 15.63
CA LEU A 88 -1.50 -7.96 16.50
C LEU A 88 -1.43 -8.57 17.90
N GLN A 89 -2.58 -8.85 18.54
CA GLN A 89 -2.62 -9.45 19.89
C GLN A 89 -1.83 -10.75 19.93
N LYS A 90 -2.10 -11.67 19.00
CA LYS A 90 -1.37 -12.93 18.95
C LYS A 90 0.12 -12.73 18.68
N SER A 91 0.46 -11.84 17.75
CA SER A 91 1.87 -11.56 17.46
C SER A 91 2.61 -10.88 18.62
N PHE A 92 1.91 -10.10 19.45
CA PHE A 92 2.48 -9.53 20.68
C PHE A 92 2.76 -10.61 21.73
N ASP A 93 1.85 -11.57 21.90
CA ASP A 93 2.03 -12.68 22.84
C ASP A 93 3.22 -13.59 22.45
N GLU A 94 3.53 -13.68 21.15
CA GLU A 94 4.63 -14.48 20.60
C GLU A 94 5.95 -13.70 20.46
N ALA A 95 5.96 -12.38 20.67
CA ALA A 95 7.13 -11.54 20.42
C ALA A 95 8.06 -11.43 21.64
N ASP A 96 9.33 -11.81 21.44
CA ASP A 96 10.38 -11.64 22.46
C ASP A 96 10.88 -10.17 22.56
N ASP A 97 10.85 -9.42 21.45
CA ASP A 97 11.24 -8.02 21.38
C ASP A 97 10.25 -7.18 20.56
N ILE A 98 9.62 -6.22 21.23
CA ILE A 98 8.68 -5.26 20.67
C ILE A 98 9.35 -4.38 19.58
N GLY A 99 10.65 -4.08 19.70
CA GLY A 99 11.37 -3.23 18.76
C GLY A 99 11.53 -3.83 17.37
N SER A 100 11.66 -5.16 17.28
CA SER A 100 11.76 -5.91 16.04
C SER A 100 10.42 -6.22 15.38
N PHE A 101 9.34 -6.29 16.16
CA PHE A 101 8.02 -6.73 15.73
C PHE A 101 7.48 -5.95 14.51
N MET A 102 7.49 -4.61 14.59
CA MET A 102 7.00 -3.75 13.50
C MET A 102 8.00 -3.58 12.35
N ARG A 103 9.25 -4.03 12.52
CA ARG A 103 10.28 -3.99 11.47
C ARG A 103 10.24 -5.22 10.58
N ALA A 104 9.65 -6.30 11.05
CA ALA A 104 9.55 -7.55 10.31
C ALA A 104 8.61 -7.40 9.10
N ASN A 105 8.94 -8.09 8.00
CA ASN A 105 8.11 -8.13 6.79
C ASN A 105 7.03 -9.21 6.91
N THR A 106 6.13 -9.06 7.88
CA THR A 106 5.04 -10.01 8.16
C THR A 106 3.76 -9.60 7.45
N ALA A 107 2.77 -10.50 7.43
CA ALA A 107 1.45 -10.19 6.90
C ALA A 107 0.81 -8.97 7.61
N ILE A 108 0.99 -8.82 8.92
CA ILE A 108 0.40 -7.69 9.66
C ILE A 108 1.03 -6.34 9.32
N THR A 109 2.36 -6.26 9.22
CA THR A 109 3.03 -4.98 8.87
C THR A 109 2.72 -4.57 7.44
N GLN A 110 2.62 -5.53 6.51
CA GLN A 110 2.18 -5.27 5.14
C GLN A 110 0.71 -4.86 5.08
N MET A 111 -0.20 -5.52 5.82
CA MET A 111 -1.61 -5.16 5.88
C MET A 111 -1.83 -3.75 6.44
N LEU A 112 -1.14 -3.39 7.53
CA LEU A 112 -1.19 -2.04 8.09
C LEU A 112 -0.66 -0.99 7.12
N SER A 113 0.42 -1.30 6.40
CA SER A 113 0.97 -0.43 5.35
C SER A 113 0.01 -0.23 4.18
N ALA A 114 -0.65 -1.32 3.74
CA ALA A 114 -1.67 -1.26 2.69
C ALA A 114 -2.89 -0.45 3.12
N TYR A 115 -3.33 -0.62 4.37
CA TYR A 115 -4.41 0.14 4.98
C TYR A 115 -4.10 1.64 5.05
N ALA A 116 -2.93 2.02 5.55
CA ALA A 116 -2.54 3.43 5.67
C ALA A 116 -2.44 4.16 4.32
N ARG A 117 -2.23 3.42 3.23
CA ARG A 117 -2.16 3.96 1.86
C ARG A 117 -3.53 4.05 1.15
N ARG A 118 -4.61 3.70 1.83
CA ARG A 118 -5.97 3.92 1.31
C ARG A 118 -6.29 5.42 1.19
N GLY A 119 -7.34 5.75 0.43
CA GLY A 119 -7.64 7.13 0.04
C GLY A 119 -7.74 8.10 1.21
N GLN A 120 -8.35 7.68 2.32
CA GLN A 120 -8.45 8.48 3.54
C GLN A 120 -7.08 8.72 4.22
N GLY A 121 -6.21 7.70 4.26
CA GLY A 121 -4.89 7.81 4.87
C GLY A 121 -3.93 8.70 4.07
N LEU A 122 -3.97 8.60 2.75
CA LEU A 122 -3.22 9.49 1.86
C LEU A 122 -3.71 10.95 1.95
N GLY A 123 -5.02 11.16 2.11
CA GLY A 123 -5.60 12.49 2.31
C GLY A 123 -5.03 13.18 3.55
N VAL A 124 -5.02 12.47 4.69
CA VAL A 124 -4.42 12.98 5.94
C VAL A 124 -2.94 13.29 5.78
N LEU A 125 -2.18 12.39 5.13
CA LEU A 125 -0.74 12.58 4.92
C LEU A 125 -0.48 13.83 4.04
N ARG A 126 -1.27 14.02 2.98
CA ARG A 126 -1.21 15.23 2.15
C ARG A 126 -1.52 16.46 2.99
N ASP A 127 -2.63 16.47 3.73
CA ASP A 127 -3.07 17.66 4.47
C ASP A 127 -2.04 18.11 5.52
N ILE A 128 -1.30 17.17 6.11
CA ILE A 128 -0.22 17.45 7.06
C ILE A 128 1.08 17.89 6.35
N LEU A 129 1.49 17.17 5.31
CA LEU A 129 2.83 17.35 4.71
C LEU A 129 2.88 18.33 3.54
N GLU A 130 1.75 18.65 2.92
CA GLU A 130 1.71 19.48 1.71
C GLU A 130 2.32 20.86 1.96
N LYS A 131 1.91 21.53 3.04
CA LYS A 131 2.42 22.86 3.39
C LYS A 131 3.93 22.87 3.67
N PRO A 132 4.48 22.06 4.61
CA PRO A 132 5.91 22.09 4.91
C PRO A 132 6.77 21.68 3.70
N ILE A 133 6.33 20.69 2.90
CA ILE A 133 7.04 20.31 1.67
C ILE A 133 7.05 21.47 0.68
N ARG A 134 5.91 22.15 0.49
CA ARG A 134 5.81 23.30 -0.42
C ARG A 134 6.70 24.45 0.02
N GLU A 135 6.72 24.76 1.32
CA GLU A 135 7.59 25.79 1.90
C GLU A 135 9.07 25.45 1.68
N MET A 136 9.47 24.20 1.90
CA MET A 136 10.84 23.74 1.64
C MET A 136 11.22 23.83 0.16
N VAL A 137 10.33 23.41 -0.75
CA VAL A 137 10.58 23.43 -2.20
C VAL A 137 10.71 24.85 -2.75
N GLN A 138 10.04 25.84 -2.14
CA GLN A 138 10.12 27.24 -2.54
C GLN A 138 11.44 27.93 -2.13
N GLN A 139 12.21 27.34 -1.21
CA GLN A 139 13.48 27.91 -0.76
C GLN A 139 14.64 27.52 -1.69
N ASN A 140 14.89 28.36 -2.71
CA ASN A 140 15.96 28.13 -3.69
C ASN A 140 17.38 28.09 -3.11
N SER A 141 17.60 28.64 -1.91
CA SER A 141 18.89 28.66 -1.20
C SER A 141 18.95 27.68 -0.03
N LEU A 142 17.98 26.77 0.10
CA LEU A 142 17.96 25.80 1.20
C LEU A 142 19.06 24.76 1.02
N ASN A 143 20.04 24.77 1.93
CA ASN A 143 21.08 23.75 2.02
C ASN A 143 20.85 22.91 3.29
N LEU A 144 20.41 21.67 3.12
CA LEU A 144 20.20 20.70 4.21
C LEU A 144 21.42 19.78 4.43
N GLU A 145 22.55 20.10 3.80
CA GLU A 145 23.80 19.34 3.97
C GLU A 145 24.35 19.54 5.39
N ILE A 146 24.27 18.48 6.18
CA ILE A 146 24.79 18.44 7.55
C ILE A 146 26.13 17.71 7.65
N ASN A 147 26.61 17.08 6.57
CA ASN A 147 27.89 16.40 6.56
C ASN A 147 29.04 17.43 6.59
N PRO A 148 29.86 17.45 7.65
CA PRO A 148 30.90 18.47 7.81
C PRO A 148 31.99 18.38 6.73
N VAL A 149 32.24 17.20 6.16
CA VAL A 149 33.23 17.01 5.09
C VAL A 149 32.76 17.67 3.80
N GLU A 150 31.51 17.43 3.41
CA GLU A 150 30.93 18.00 2.19
C GLU A 150 30.70 19.50 2.32
N GLN A 151 30.30 19.97 3.50
CA GLN A 151 30.16 21.40 3.79
C GLN A 151 31.50 22.13 3.66
N LYS A 152 32.59 21.56 4.19
CA LYS A 152 33.93 22.12 4.06
C LYS A 152 34.40 22.19 2.60
N LYS A 153 34.10 21.17 1.79
CA LYS A 153 34.42 21.16 0.36
C LYS A 153 33.70 22.27 -0.39
N LYS A 154 32.40 22.48 -0.13
CA LYS A 154 31.63 23.60 -0.71
C LYS A 154 32.23 24.96 -0.33
N ILE A 155 32.49 25.19 0.96
CA ILE A 155 33.08 26.45 1.44
C ILE A 155 34.43 26.72 0.76
N LYS A 156 35.27 25.69 0.62
CA LYS A 156 36.56 25.81 -0.06
C LYS A 156 36.38 26.12 -1.55
N HIS A 157 35.48 25.43 -2.23
CA HIS A 157 35.18 25.68 -3.64
C HIS A 157 34.69 27.11 -3.89
N ASP A 158 33.76 27.59 -3.07
CA ASP A 158 33.22 28.96 -3.16
C ASP A 158 34.33 30.00 -2.92
N TYR A 159 35.25 29.74 -1.98
CA TYR A 159 36.41 30.57 -1.74
C TYR A 159 37.37 30.59 -2.93
N ASP A 160 37.70 29.43 -3.49
CA ASP A 160 38.61 29.30 -4.64
C ASP A 160 38.03 30.06 -5.86
N GLN A 161 36.73 29.91 -6.15
CA GLN A 161 36.02 30.66 -7.19
C GLN A 161 36.05 32.19 -6.98
N TRP A 162 35.84 32.66 -5.75
CA TRP A 162 35.91 34.08 -5.41
C TRP A 162 37.32 34.66 -5.62
N THR A 163 38.37 33.89 -5.30
CA THR A 163 39.76 34.33 -5.50
C THR A 163 40.16 34.39 -6.98
N GLU A 164 39.62 33.53 -7.84
CA GLU A 164 39.87 33.56 -9.29
C GLU A 164 39.21 34.78 -9.94
N GLN A 165 37.94 35.06 -9.61
CA GLN A 165 37.19 36.21 -10.14
C GLN A 165 37.85 37.54 -9.79
N SER A 166 38.37 37.67 -8.56
CA SER A 166 39.06 38.87 -8.07
C SER A 166 40.41 39.14 -8.78
N LYS A 167 41.05 38.10 -9.33
CA LYS A 167 42.29 38.25 -10.12
C LYS A 167 41.97 38.71 -11.54
N THR A 168 40.93 38.14 -12.17
CA THR A 168 40.51 38.53 -13.53
C THR A 168 40.04 39.97 -13.63
N GLU A 169 39.35 40.51 -12.61
CA GLU A 169 38.92 41.92 -12.62
C GLU A 169 40.09 42.92 -12.48
N LYS A 170 41.20 42.52 -11.86
CA LYS A 170 42.41 43.36 -11.74
C LYS A 170 43.29 43.34 -12.98
N THR A 171 43.09 42.41 -13.91
CA THR A 171 43.87 42.31 -15.16
C THR A 171 43.21 43.06 -16.33
N ILE A 172 41.93 43.45 -16.19
CA ILE A 172 41.16 44.15 -17.23
C ILE A 172 41.10 45.68 -16.98
N LYS A 173 41.57 46.16 -15.81
CA LYS A 173 41.80 47.58 -15.52
C LYS A 173 43.28 47.93 -15.65
#